data_AF-A0A0C1ILD3-F1
#
_entry.id   AF-A0A0C1ILD3-F1
#
_cell.length_a   1.000
_cell.length_b   1.000
_cell.length_c   1.000
_cell.angle_alpha   90.00
_cell.angle_beta   90.00
_cell.angle_gamma   90.00
#
_symmetry.space_group_name_H-M   'P 1'
#
loop_
_entity.id
_entity.type
_entity.pdbx_description
1 polymer ?
#
loop_
_entity_poly.entity_id
_entity_poly.type
_entity_poly.pdbx_seq_one_letter_code
_entity_poly.pdbx_strand_id
1 'polypeptide(L)'
;MSETVRSESLLEMELRHARERAELIERLCVEHYTAGLHDRTQPGHAGTPRSLMEQITEKVAQQHQVLPSELRGPSRLAHLIEPRRQCWVELKQHNFTLIAIARFFGRDHSTICTGIQDYEKQQQEAV
;
A
#
# COMPACT_ATOMS: atom_id res chain seq x y z
N MET A 1 53.78 -41.10 -9.01
CA MET A 1 53.89 -39.81 -9.71
C MET A 1 53.37 -38.76 -8.72
N SER A 2 54.27 -37.97 -8.12
CA SER A 2 53.95 -37.04 -7.03
C SER A 2 53.54 -35.70 -7.63
N GLU A 3 52.30 -35.28 -7.38
CA GLU A 3 51.82 -33.93 -7.71
C GLU A 3 52.57 -32.91 -6.85
N THR A 4 53.36 -32.06 -7.52
CA THR A 4 53.95 -30.87 -6.92
C THR A 4 52.86 -29.85 -6.65
N VAL A 5 52.40 -29.75 -5.41
CA VAL A 5 51.57 -28.64 -4.93
C VAL A 5 52.42 -27.37 -5.01
N ARG A 6 52.23 -26.56 -6.05
CA ARG A 6 52.83 -25.23 -6.13
C ARG A 6 52.24 -24.38 -5.02
N SER A 7 53.07 -23.94 -4.07
CA SER A 7 52.70 -22.94 -3.08
C SER A 7 52.44 -21.62 -3.82
N GLU A 8 51.18 -21.16 -3.85
CA GLU A 8 50.83 -19.84 -4.37
C GLU A 8 51.67 -18.77 -3.68
N SER A 9 52.26 -17.85 -4.45
CA SER A 9 52.87 -16.65 -3.90
C SER A 9 51.81 -15.81 -3.19
N LEU A 10 52.19 -15.05 -2.15
CA LEU A 10 51.28 -14.15 -1.44
C LEU A 10 50.56 -13.19 -2.41
N LEU A 11 51.27 -12.74 -3.45
CA LEU A 11 50.73 -11.86 -4.49
C LEU A 11 49.71 -12.58 -5.39
N GLU A 12 49.89 -13.89 -5.65
CA GLU A 12 48.94 -14.72 -6.41
C GLU A 12 47.69 -15.02 -5.58
N MET A 13 47.85 -15.28 -4.28
CA MET A 13 46.75 -15.48 -3.34
C MET A 13 45.91 -14.20 -3.18
N GLU A 14 46.55 -13.04 -3.04
CA GLU A 14 45.85 -11.75 -2.97
C GLU A 14 45.11 -11.42 -4.27
N LEU A 15 45.72 -11.71 -5.42
CA LEU A 15 45.08 -11.53 -6.73
C LEU A 15 43.85 -12.45 -6.89
N ARG A 16 43.93 -13.70 -6.42
CA ARG A 16 42.81 -14.64 -6.40
C ARG A 16 41.68 -14.12 -5.50
N HIS A 17 42.00 -13.73 -4.26
CA HIS A 17 41.00 -13.18 -3.34
C HIS A 17 40.40 -11.87 -3.86
N ALA A 18 41.17 -11.03 -4.56
CA ALA A 18 40.66 -9.81 -5.18
C ALA A 18 39.63 -10.12 -6.27
N ARG A 19 39.87 -11.16 -7.09
CA ARG A 19 38.90 -11.65 -8.09
C ARG A 19 37.65 -12.23 -7.45
N GLU A 20 37.81 -13.09 -6.44
CA GLU A 20 36.69 -13.69 -5.71
C GLU A 20 35.80 -12.62 -5.04
N ARG A 21 36.41 -11.58 -4.46
CA ARG A 21 35.67 -10.44 -3.89
C ARG A 21 34.93 -9.64 -4.95
N ALA A 22 35.55 -9.38 -6.10
CA ALA A 22 34.90 -8.67 -7.21
C ALA A 22 33.68 -9.44 -7.73
N GLU A 23 33.81 -10.76 -7.93
CA GLU A 23 32.72 -11.62 -8.37
C GLU A 23 31.57 -11.70 -7.34
N LEU A 24 31.90 -11.69 -6.04
CA LEU A 24 30.89 -11.68 -4.98
C LEU A 24 30.12 -10.36 -4.96
N ILE A 25 30.82 -9.23 -5.10
CA ILE A 25 30.19 -7.90 -5.16
C ILE A 25 29.28 -7.81 -6.38
N GLU A 26 29.73 -8.28 -7.55
CA GLU A 26 28.92 -8.28 -8.77
C GLU A 26 27.64 -9.12 -8.61
N ARG A 27 27.75 -10.33 -8.04
CA ARG A 27 26.58 -11.17 -7.73
C ARG A 27 25.59 -10.48 -6.80
N LEU A 28 26.08 -9.91 -5.69
CA LEU A 28 25.23 -9.19 -4.75
C LEU A 28 24.54 -7.98 -5.41
N CYS A 29 25.26 -7.23 -6.25
CA CYS A 29 24.66 -6.11 -6.98
C CYS A 29 23.54 -6.56 -7.93
N VAL A 30 23.73 -7.66 -8.66
CA VAL A 30 22.70 -8.23 -9.56
C VAL A 30 21.49 -8.75 -8.77
N GLU A 31 21.72 -9.48 -7.67
CA GLU A 31 20.65 -9.98 -6.80
C GLU A 31 19.84 -8.84 -6.19
N HIS A 32 20.49 -7.81 -5.66
CA HIS A 32 19.80 -6.66 -5.09
C HIS A 32 19.08 -5.80 -6.15
N TYR A 33 19.66 -5.67 -7.35
CA TYR A 33 19.01 -4.96 -8.46
C TYR A 33 17.77 -5.72 -8.95
N THR A 34 17.87 -7.04 -9.13
CA THR A 34 16.74 -7.88 -9.56
C THR A 34 15.64 -7.96 -8.49
N ALA A 35 16.01 -8.13 -7.22
CA ALA A 35 15.07 -8.07 -6.11
C ALA A 35 14.35 -6.71 -6.05
N GLY A 36 15.07 -5.60 -6.20
CA GLY A 36 14.48 -4.25 -6.25
C GLY A 36 13.61 -4.00 -7.49
N LEU A 37 13.87 -4.67 -8.61
CA LEU A 37 13.05 -4.60 -9.82
C LEU A 37 11.71 -5.33 -9.65
N HIS A 38 11.72 -6.47 -8.96
CA HIS A 38 10.50 -7.20 -8.60
C HIS A 38 9.66 -6.48 -7.56
N ASP A 39 10.28 -5.74 -6.65
CA ASP A 39 9.57 -4.93 -5.64
C ASP A 39 8.92 -3.67 -6.25
N ARG A 40 9.54 -3.08 -7.28
CA ARG A 40 9.00 -1.90 -7.98
C ARG A 40 7.84 -2.18 -8.93
N THR A 41 7.66 -3.43 -9.36
CA THR A 41 6.53 -3.82 -10.24
C THR A 41 5.23 -4.07 -9.48
N GLN A 42 5.25 -4.04 -8.13
CA GLN A 42 4.06 -4.00 -7.30
C GLN A 42 4.16 -2.89 -6.26
N PRO A 43 3.77 -1.64 -6.57
CA PRO A 43 3.68 -0.60 -5.56
C PRO A 43 2.56 -0.94 -4.56
N GLY A 44 2.93 -1.68 -3.50
CA GLY A 44 2.13 -1.97 -2.32
C GLY A 44 1.19 -3.17 -2.44
N HIS A 45 1.29 -4.08 -1.46
CA HIS A 45 0.38 -5.19 -1.10
C HIS A 45 0.81 -6.60 -1.49
N ALA A 46 1.95 -7.05 -0.95
CA ALA A 46 2.11 -8.46 -0.63
C ALA A 46 1.87 -8.66 0.90
N GLY A 47 0.64 -9.02 1.28
CA GLY A 47 0.44 -9.91 2.42
C GLY A 47 -0.56 -9.55 3.53
N THR A 48 -1.01 -8.29 3.70
CA THR A 48 -2.05 -8.01 4.72
C THR A 48 -3.44 -8.15 4.11
N PRO A 49 -4.34 -8.97 4.70
CA PRO A 49 -5.73 -9.03 4.25
C PRO A 49 -6.34 -7.63 4.35
N ARG A 50 -6.91 -7.13 3.24
CA ARG A 50 -7.58 -5.83 3.21
C ARG A 50 -8.66 -5.82 4.28
N SER A 51 -8.65 -4.81 5.14
CA SER A 51 -9.68 -4.65 6.16
C SER A 51 -11.05 -4.51 5.51
N LEU A 52 -12.12 -4.91 6.21
CA LEU A 52 -13.49 -4.74 5.71
C LEU A 52 -13.78 -3.27 5.35
N MET A 53 -13.23 -2.32 6.12
CA MET A 53 -13.37 -0.89 5.84
C MET A 53 -12.76 -0.49 4.49
N GLU A 54 -11.59 -1.05 4.15
CA GLU A 54 -10.94 -0.83 2.86
C GLU A 54 -11.74 -1.44 1.72
N GLN A 55 -12.28 -2.65 1.90
CA GLN A 55 -13.11 -3.32 0.89
C GLN A 55 -14.37 -2.51 0.56
N ILE A 56 -15.05 -1.99 1.58
CA ILE A 56 -16.23 -1.12 1.40
C ILE A 56 -15.84 0.19 0.69
N THR A 57 -14.75 0.82 1.14
CA THR A 57 -14.29 2.08 0.54
C THR A 57 -13.92 1.87 -0.93
N GLU A 58 -13.26 0.77 -1.26
CA GLU A 58 -12.89 0.43 -2.63
C GLU A 58 -14.12 0.15 -3.51
N LYS A 59 -15.11 -0.57 -2.99
CA LYS A 59 -16.39 -0.79 -3.68
C LYS A 59 -17.07 0.52 -4.04
N VAL A 60 -17.20 1.45 -3.09
CA VAL A 60 -17.82 2.76 -3.34
C VAL A 60 -16.97 3.60 -4.30
N ALA A 61 -15.64 3.55 -4.15
CA ALA A 61 -14.72 4.24 -5.05
C ALA A 61 -14.89 3.78 -6.51
N GLN A 62 -15.02 2.47 -6.73
CA GLN A 62 -15.29 1.89 -8.05
C GLN A 62 -16.64 2.35 -8.62
N GLN A 63 -17.70 2.41 -7.80
CA GLN A 63 -19.02 2.87 -8.24
C GLN A 63 -19.00 4.32 -8.74
N HIS A 64 -18.21 5.18 -8.10
CA HIS A 64 -18.13 6.61 -8.40
C HIS A 64 -16.94 6.99 -9.30
N GLN A 65 -16.15 6.01 -9.76
CA GLN A 65 -14.96 6.22 -10.60
C GLN A 65 -13.93 7.17 -9.97
N VAL A 66 -13.73 7.07 -8.65
CA VAL A 66 -12.76 7.85 -7.88
C VAL A 66 -11.74 6.93 -7.22
N LEU A 67 -10.59 7.46 -6.80
CA LEU A 67 -9.58 6.65 -6.13
C LEU A 67 -9.91 6.49 -4.63
N PRO A 68 -9.69 5.31 -4.00
CA PRO A 68 -9.87 5.13 -2.56
C PRO A 68 -9.01 6.08 -1.71
N SER A 69 -7.85 6.50 -2.22
CA SER A 69 -6.99 7.50 -1.59
C SER A 69 -7.64 8.89 -1.56
N GLU A 70 -8.40 9.27 -2.57
CA GLU A 70 -9.08 10.57 -2.67
C GLU A 70 -10.27 10.65 -1.69
N LEU A 71 -10.95 9.53 -1.45
CA LEU A 71 -12.00 9.42 -0.45
C LEU A 71 -11.49 9.66 0.97
N ARG A 72 -10.28 9.17 1.29
CA ARG A 72 -9.62 9.41 2.58
C ARG A 72 -8.96 10.78 2.69
N GLY A 73 -8.74 11.47 1.56
CA GLY A 73 -8.08 12.76 1.52
C GLY A 73 -8.87 13.92 2.16
N PRO A 74 -8.19 15.04 2.47
CA PRO A 74 -8.80 16.25 3.03
C PRO A 74 -9.64 17.03 2.01
N SER A 75 -9.53 16.69 0.72
CA SER A 75 -10.18 17.39 -0.40
C SER A 75 -11.69 17.59 -0.18
N ARG A 76 -12.20 18.78 -0.54
CA ARG A 76 -13.61 19.18 -0.42
C ARG A 76 -14.29 19.35 -1.78
N LEU A 77 -13.73 18.76 -2.83
CA LEU A 77 -14.31 18.82 -4.17
C LEU A 77 -15.71 18.19 -4.17
N ALA A 78 -16.66 18.84 -4.82
CA ALA A 78 -18.08 18.47 -4.78
C ALA A 78 -18.32 17.00 -5.18
N HIS A 79 -17.64 16.52 -6.23
CA HIS A 79 -17.77 15.14 -6.72
C HIS A 79 -17.26 14.07 -5.74
N LEU A 80 -16.46 14.44 -4.72
CA LEU A 80 -16.00 13.50 -3.68
C LEU A 80 -16.93 13.47 -2.46
N ILE A 81 -17.81 14.46 -2.30
CA ILE A 81 -18.62 14.60 -1.08
C ILE A 81 -19.62 13.46 -0.97
N GLU A 82 -20.36 13.22 -2.05
CA GLU A 82 -21.38 12.17 -2.11
C GLU A 82 -20.79 10.75 -1.93
N PRO A 83 -19.76 10.32 -2.69
CA PRO A 83 -19.14 9.01 -2.49
C PRO A 83 -18.62 8.81 -1.07
N ARG A 84 -18.08 9.86 -0.45
CA ARG A 84 -17.53 9.80 0.91
C ARG A 84 -18.62 9.61 1.96
N ARG A 85 -19.76 10.30 1.78
CA ARG A 85 -20.94 10.11 2.64
C ARG A 85 -21.54 8.72 2.48
N GLN A 86 -21.62 8.20 1.26
CA GLN A 86 -22.05 6.84 1.00
C GLN A 86 -21.18 5.81 1.74
N CYS A 87 -19.85 5.97 1.70
CA CYS A 87 -18.94 5.10 2.47
C CYS A 87 -19.28 5.11 3.96
N TRP A 88 -19.54 6.29 4.54
CA TRP A 88 -19.85 6.40 5.96
C TRP A 88 -21.15 5.70 6.35
N VAL A 89 -22.17 5.79 5.50
CA VAL A 89 -23.45 5.09 5.71
C VAL A 89 -23.26 3.58 5.60
N GLU A 90 -22.55 3.10 4.58
CA GLU A 90 -22.31 1.66 4.40
C GLU A 90 -21.49 1.10 5.58
N LEU A 91 -20.46 1.82 6.04
CA LEU A 91 -19.70 1.42 7.24
C LEU A 91 -20.54 1.41 8.52
N LYS A 92 -21.44 2.38 8.69
CA LYS A 92 -22.40 2.40 9.81
C LYS A 92 -23.32 1.17 9.75
N GLN A 93 -23.78 0.76 8.57
CA GLN A 93 -24.60 -0.45 8.39
C GLN A 93 -23.82 -1.73 8.74
N HIS A 94 -22.50 -1.73 8.57
CA HIS A 94 -21.60 -2.80 9.04
C HIS A 94 -21.22 -2.72 10.53
N ASN A 95 -21.98 -1.96 11.34
CA ASN A 95 -21.80 -1.80 12.79
C ASN A 95 -20.47 -1.17 13.21
N PHE A 96 -19.79 -0.43 12.32
CA PHE A 96 -18.63 0.34 12.73
C PHE A 96 -19.03 1.57 13.54
N THR A 97 -18.30 1.84 14.61
CA THR A 97 -18.54 3.02 15.44
C THR A 97 -18.11 4.29 14.71
N LEU A 98 -18.79 5.42 14.98
CA LEU A 98 -18.46 6.70 14.36
C LEU A 98 -17.00 7.12 14.62
N ILE A 99 -16.45 6.77 15.78
CA ILE A 99 -15.05 7.04 16.15
C ILE A 99 -14.08 6.21 15.29
N ALA A 100 -14.41 4.94 15.02
CA ALA A 100 -13.60 4.08 14.16
C ALA A 100 -13.60 4.59 12.72
N ILE A 101 -14.77 4.99 12.20
CA ILE A 101 -14.92 5.60 10.87
C ILE A 101 -14.13 6.92 10.81
N ALA A 102 -14.25 7.77 11.84
CA ALA A 102 -13.51 9.03 11.99
C ALA A 102 -12.00 8.84 11.89
N ARG A 103 -11.48 7.87 12.65
CA ARG A 103 -10.06 7.52 12.63
C ARG A 103 -9.62 7.03 11.25
N PHE A 104 -10.42 6.18 10.60
CA PHE A 104 -10.10 5.64 9.28
C PHE A 104 -10.04 6.71 8.18
N PHE A 105 -10.94 7.70 8.22
CA PHE A 105 -10.98 8.81 7.26
C PHE A 105 -10.15 10.04 7.69
N GLY A 106 -9.52 10.03 8.87
CA GLY A 106 -8.79 11.17 9.40
C GLY A 106 -9.67 12.42 9.60
N ARG A 107 -10.92 12.23 10.03
CA ARG A 107 -11.93 13.29 10.20
C ARG A 107 -12.50 13.29 11.61
N ASP A 108 -13.15 14.38 11.99
CA ASP A 108 -13.90 14.41 13.24
C ASP A 108 -15.21 13.61 13.13
N HIS A 109 -15.56 12.92 14.21
CA HIS A 109 -16.76 12.09 14.30
C HIS A 109 -18.06 12.90 14.13
N SER A 110 -18.10 14.17 14.54
CA SER A 110 -19.27 15.03 14.31
C SER A 110 -19.49 15.30 12.83
N THR A 111 -18.40 15.48 12.05
CA THR A 111 -18.48 15.68 10.60
C THR A 111 -19.07 14.46 9.89
N ILE A 112 -18.70 13.26 10.34
CA ILE A 112 -19.27 12.02 9.82
C ILE A 112 -20.75 11.90 10.19
N CYS A 113 -21.11 12.23 11.43
CA CYS A 113 -22.49 12.20 11.89
C CYS A 113 -23.39 13.09 11.02
N THR A 114 -23.01 14.37 10.83
CA THR A 114 -23.76 15.31 9.98
C THR A 114 -23.81 14.83 8.53
N GLY A 115 -22.69 14.33 7.99
CA GLY A 115 -22.66 13.84 6.61
C GLY A 115 -23.54 12.61 6.35
N ILE A 116 -23.68 11.72 7.35
CA ILE A 116 -24.59 10.58 7.29
C ILE A 116 -26.05 11.06 7.29
N GLN A 117 -26.41 11.98 8.19
CA GLN A 117 -27.76 12.54 8.25
C GLN A 117 -28.16 13.25 6.95
N ASP A 118 -27.24 14.05 6.39
CA ASP A 118 -27.48 14.74 5.12
C ASP A 118 -27.70 13.75 3.96
N TYR A 119 -26.92 12.67 3.91
CA TYR A 119 -27.03 11.68 2.85
C TYR A 119 -28.29 10.82 2.98
N GLU A 120 -28.64 10.38 4.19
CA GLU A 120 -29.89 9.67 4.46
C GLU A 120 -31.10 10.52 4.05
N LYS A 121 -31.07 11.84 4.32
CA LYS A 121 -32.10 12.78 3.88
C LYS A 121 -32.16 12.92 2.36
N GLN A 122 -31.02 13.08 1.69
CA GLN A 122 -30.96 13.20 0.23
C GLN A 122 -31.50 11.94 -0.47
N GLN A 123 -31.21 10.75 0.07
CA GLN A 123 -31.72 9.49 -0.48
C GLN A 123 -33.23 9.34 -0.28
N GLN A 124 -33.79 9.86 0.81
CA GLN A 124 -35.25 9.88 1.03
C GLN A 124 -35.98 10.84 0.09
N GLU A 125 -35.37 11.97 -0.28
CA GLU A 125 -35.94 12.95 -1.21
C GLU A 125 -35.85 12.51 -2.68
N ALA A 126 -34.96 11.56 -3.00
CA ALA A 126 -34.77 11.04 -4.35
C ALA A 126 -35.69 9.85 -4.72
N VAL A 127 -36.47 9.33 -3.76
CA VAL A 127 -37.43 8.22 -3.91
C VAL A 127 -38.85 8.78 -3.99
#